data_AF-A0A960MFL1-F1
#
_entry.id   AF-A0A960MFL1-F1
#
_cell.length_a   1.000
_cell.length_b   1.000
_cell.length_c   1.000
_cell.angle_alpha   90.00
_cell.angle_beta   90.00
_cell.angle_gamma   90.00
#
_symmetry.space_group_name_H-M   'P 1'
#
loop_
_entity.id
_entity.type
_entity.pdbx_description
1 polymer ?
#
loop_
_entity_poly.entity_id
_entity_poly.type
_entity_poly.pdbx_seq_one_letter_code
_entity_poly.pdbx_strand_id
1 'polypeptide(L)'
;DVPARSQIIQIMAEGKPVVGLDPAAIAKKIDDFSGADIKAMFDQAIEAALGEAMKSGQIVPVSQKMLLQTAKQVKPSTRKWFESAKNYALYANQSGFYDDVLDYLGIRKP
;
A
#
# COMPACT_ATOMS: atom_id res chain seq x y z
N ASP A 1 -9.59 -1.58 -1.76
CA ASP A 1 -10.45 -2.17 -0.71
C ASP A 1 -9.64 -2.50 0.54
N VAL A 2 -10.24 -2.37 1.74
CA VAL A 2 -9.57 -2.59 3.03
C VAL A 2 -9.34 -4.10 3.31
N PRO A 3 -10.36 -4.99 3.24
CA PRO A 3 -10.18 -6.43 3.30
C PRO A 3 -9.05 -6.96 2.40
N ALA A 4 -9.01 -6.53 1.13
CA ALA A 4 -7.97 -6.97 0.20
C ALA A 4 -6.56 -6.57 0.67
N ARG A 5 -6.35 -5.31 1.09
CA ARG A 5 -5.05 -4.85 1.62
C ARG A 5 -4.68 -5.58 2.91
N SER A 6 -5.65 -5.85 3.79
CA SER A 6 -5.46 -6.61 5.02
C SER A 6 -4.94 -8.03 4.73
N GLN A 7 -5.53 -8.72 3.75
CA GLN A 7 -5.05 -10.05 3.34
C GLN A 7 -3.64 -9.99 2.77
N ILE A 8 -3.32 -9.00 1.94
CA ILE A 8 -1.96 -8.83 1.40
C ILE A 8 -0.95 -8.61 2.53
N ILE A 9 -1.28 -7.77 3.51
CA ILE A 9 -0.41 -7.55 4.69
C ILE A 9 -0.17 -8.85 5.46
N GLN A 10 -1.20 -9.68 5.61
CA GLN A 10 -1.10 -10.97 6.30
C GLN A 10 -0.20 -11.95 5.54
N ILE A 11 -0.37 -12.06 4.22
CA ILE A 11 0.51 -12.88 3.35
C ILE A 11 1.95 -12.38 3.42
N MET A 12 2.17 -11.07 3.42
CA MET A 12 3.51 -10.48 3.49
C MET A 12 4.21 -10.73 4.83
N ALA A 13 3.45 -10.94 5.91
CA ALA A 13 3.98 -11.21 7.24
C ALA A 13 4.23 -12.70 7.53
N GLU A 14 3.65 -13.60 6.74
CA GLU A 14 3.75 -15.05 6.95
C GLU A 14 5.20 -15.52 6.89
N GLY A 15 5.61 -16.30 7.90
CA GLY A 15 6.97 -16.83 8.03
C GLY A 15 8.05 -15.79 8.41
N LYS A 16 7.68 -14.54 8.70
CA LYS A 16 8.64 -13.48 9.08
C LYS A 16 8.52 -13.11 10.57
N PRO A 17 9.61 -12.64 11.21
CA PRO A 17 9.55 -12.15 12.58
C PRO A 17 8.84 -10.78 12.63
N VAL A 18 7.51 -10.80 12.76
CA VAL A 18 6.66 -9.61 12.85
C VAL A 18 5.93 -9.60 14.19
N VAL A 19 5.90 -8.45 14.88
CA VAL A 19 5.28 -8.31 16.21
C VAL A 19 4.22 -7.22 16.25
N GLY A 20 3.14 -7.49 17.01
CA GLY A 20 2.05 -6.54 17.22
C GLY A 20 1.32 -6.14 15.93
N LEU A 21 1.25 -7.05 14.96
CA LEU A 21 0.64 -6.81 13.66
C LEU A 21 -0.89 -6.87 13.77
N ASP A 22 -1.55 -5.77 13.42
CA ASP A 22 -2.97 -5.70 13.13
C ASP A 22 -3.14 -5.34 11.64
N PRO A 23 -3.29 -6.35 10.75
CA PRO A 23 -3.41 -6.12 9.32
C PRO A 23 -4.58 -5.20 8.95
N ALA A 24 -5.70 -5.30 9.67
CA ALA A 24 -6.89 -4.49 9.41
C ALA A 24 -6.67 -3.02 9.81
N ALA A 25 -6.02 -2.76 10.95
CA ALA A 25 -5.68 -1.41 11.36
C ALA A 25 -4.66 -0.74 10.43
N ILE A 26 -3.66 -1.48 9.94
CA ILE A 26 -2.71 -0.97 8.95
C ILE A 26 -3.43 -0.69 7.63
N ALA A 27 -4.25 -1.63 7.13
CA ALA A 27 -4.96 -1.49 5.86
C ALA A 27 -5.85 -0.24 5.78
N LYS A 28 -6.41 0.22 6.91
CA LYS A 28 -7.18 1.48 7.03
C LYS A 28 -6.33 2.75 6.96
N LYS A 29 -5.01 2.65 7.13
CA LYS A 29 -4.07 3.78 7.13
C LYS A 29 -3.28 3.92 5.84
N ILE A 30 -3.36 2.92 4.96
CA ILE A 30 -2.67 2.89 3.68
C ILE A 30 -3.67 2.89 2.52
N ASP A 31 -4.55 3.88 2.52
CA ASP A 31 -5.47 4.07 1.41
C ASP A 31 -4.72 4.24 0.09
N ASP A 32 -5.34 3.79 -0.99
CA ASP A 32 -4.79 3.72 -2.34
C ASP A 32 -3.57 2.80 -2.53
N PHE A 33 -2.99 2.17 -1.50
CA PHE A 33 -1.86 1.28 -1.73
C PHE A 33 -2.26 0.07 -2.58
N SER A 34 -1.47 -0.19 -3.62
CA SER A 34 -1.45 -1.47 -4.33
C SER A 34 -0.71 -2.55 -3.53
N GLY A 35 -0.79 -3.80 -3.99
CA GLY A 35 0.05 -4.87 -3.44
C GLY A 35 1.56 -4.59 -3.55
N ALA A 36 1.99 -3.89 -4.61
CA ALA A 36 3.38 -3.49 -4.78
C ALA A 36 3.80 -2.41 -3.76
N ASP A 37 2.92 -1.46 -3.46
CA ASP A 37 3.18 -0.44 -2.43
C ASP A 37 3.27 -1.08 -1.03
N ILE A 38 2.40 -2.07 -0.75
CA ILE A 38 2.47 -2.85 0.50
C ILE A 38 3.79 -3.63 0.57
N LYS A 39 4.23 -4.27 -0.53
CA LYS A 39 5.52 -4.94 -0.58
C LYS A 39 6.67 -3.97 -0.29
N ALA A 40 6.68 -2.80 -0.93
CA ALA A 40 7.71 -1.78 -0.72
C ALA A 40 7.75 -1.29 0.75
N MET A 41 6.58 -1.11 1.37
CA MET A 41 6.47 -0.78 2.80
C MET A 41 7.11 -1.85 3.69
N PHE A 42 6.89 -3.13 3.39
CA PHE A 42 7.50 -4.26 4.11
C PHE A 42 9.01 -4.34 3.87
N ASP A 43 9.47 -4.21 2.63
CA ASP A 43 10.90 -4.27 2.29
C ASP A 43 11.69 -3.19 3.05
N GLN A 44 11.21 -1.95 3.05
CA GLN A 44 11.86 -0.85 3.79
C GLN A 44 11.86 -1.09 5.31
N ALA A 45 10.81 -1.72 5.85
CA ALA A 45 10.76 -2.04 7.28
C ALA A 45 11.74 -3.16 7.64
N ILE A 46 11.86 -4.16 6.77
CA ILE A 46 12.84 -5.25 6.93
C ILE A 46 14.27 -4.70 6.86
N GLU A 47 14.57 -3.79 5.94
CA GLU A 47 15.88 -3.13 5.85
C GLU A 47 16.22 -2.34 7.12
N ALA A 48 15.25 -1.60 7.66
CA ALA A 48 15.42 -0.87 8.91
C ALA A 48 15.69 -1.80 10.10
N ALA A 49 14.92 -2.89 10.22
CA ALA A 49 15.11 -3.90 11.26
C ALA A 49 16.46 -4.62 11.11
N LEU A 50 16.88 -4.95 9.89
CA LEU A 50 18.17 -5.57 9.62
C LEU A 50 19.34 -4.65 10.02
N GLY A 51 19.23 -3.36 9.73
CA GLY A 51 20.22 -2.37 10.15
C GLY A 51 20.36 -2.26 11.68
N GLU A 52 19.28 -2.45 12.43
CA GLU A 52 19.30 -2.49 13.90
C GLU A 52 19.84 -3.83 14.43
N ALA A 53 19.47 -4.94 13.80
CA ALA A 53 19.98 -6.27 14.13
C ALA A 53 21.50 -6.35 13.97
N MET A 54 22.05 -5.77 12.90
CA MET A 54 23.51 -5.70 12.69
C MET A 54 24.24 -4.91 13.77
N LYS A 55 23.60 -3.86 14.32
CA LYS A 55 24.20 -3.03 15.39
C LYS A 55 24.11 -3.69 16.77
N SER A 56 23.00 -4.37 17.04
CA SER A 56 22.71 -4.98 18.34
C SER A 56 23.22 -6.42 18.46
N GLY A 57 23.49 -7.09 17.33
CA GLY A 57 23.85 -8.51 17.29
C GLY A 57 22.67 -9.44 17.60
N GLN A 58 21.44 -8.94 17.60
CA GLN A 58 20.23 -9.69 17.94
C GLN A 58 19.20 -9.60 16.82
N ILE A 59 18.29 -10.58 16.76
CA ILE A 59 17.16 -10.53 15.83
C ILE A 59 16.23 -9.39 16.25
N VAL A 60 15.96 -8.47 15.33
CA VAL A 60 15.00 -7.37 15.51
C VAL A 60 13.75 -7.68 14.69
N PRO A 61 12.59 -7.92 15.34
CA PRO A 61 11.34 -8.14 14.62
C PRO A 61 10.81 -6.85 13.96
N VAL A 62 10.15 -6.99 12.82
CA VAL A 62 9.40 -5.89 12.21
C VAL A 62 8.16 -5.61 13.05
N SER A 63 8.03 -4.37 13.54
CA SER A 63 6.85 -3.96 14.31
C SER A 63 5.82 -3.24 13.43
N GLN A 64 4.55 -3.27 13.85
CA GLN A 64 3.52 -2.42 13.23
C GLN A 64 3.91 -0.93 13.20
N LYS A 65 4.58 -0.43 14.25
CA LYS A 65 5.05 0.96 14.28
C LYS A 65 6.03 1.23 13.14
N MET A 66 6.94 0.32 12.87
CA MET A 66 7.91 0.41 11.78
C MET A 66 7.20 0.40 10.43
N LEU A 67 6.25 -0.52 10.21
CA LEU A 67 5.43 -0.57 9.00
C LEU A 67 4.67 0.76 8.77
N LEU A 68 4.07 1.33 9.83
CA LEU A 68 3.38 2.62 9.73
C LEU A 68 4.34 3.81 9.51
N GLN A 69 5.60 3.69 9.92
CA GLN A 69 6.63 4.70 9.63
C GLN A 69 7.09 4.61 8.17
N THR A 70 7.32 3.40 7.65
CA THR A 70 7.73 3.19 6.25
C THR A 70 6.59 3.48 5.27
N ALA A 71 5.34 3.21 5.65
CA ALA A 71 4.16 3.61 4.89
C ALA A 71 4.14 5.10 4.54
N LYS A 72 4.66 5.97 5.42
CA LYS A 72 4.74 7.42 5.16
C LYS A 72 5.77 7.80 4.10
N GLN A 73 6.72 6.91 3.82
CA GLN A 73 7.81 7.11 2.87
C GLN A 73 7.50 6.52 1.49
N VAL A 74 6.55 5.59 1.42
CA VAL A 74 6.05 5.00 0.16
C VAL A 74 4.99 5.91 -0.45
N LYS A 75 5.21 6.37 -1.68
CA LYS A 75 4.17 7.03 -2.48
C LYS A 75 3.26 5.96 -3.12
N PRO A 76 1.93 6.04 -2.97
CA PRO A 76 1.03 5.11 -3.64
C PRO A 76 1.23 5.13 -5.16
N SER A 77 1.55 3.99 -5.75
CA SER A 77 1.78 3.87 -7.20
C SER A 77 0.49 3.85 -8.01
N THR A 78 -0.64 3.48 -7.38
CA THR A 78 -1.97 3.49 -7.98
C THR A 78 -2.40 4.90 -8.42
N ARG A 79 -1.97 5.96 -7.72
CA ARG A 79 -2.36 7.34 -8.07
C ARG A 79 -1.92 7.74 -9.47
N LYS A 80 -0.70 7.39 -9.88
CA LYS A 80 -0.24 7.68 -11.25
C LYS A 80 -1.06 6.93 -12.29
N TRP A 81 -1.38 5.68 -12.02
CA TRP A 81 -2.24 4.88 -12.90
C TRP A 81 -3.65 5.49 -12.97
N PHE A 82 -4.24 5.89 -11.85
CA PHE A 82 -5.54 6.56 -11.79
C PHE A 82 -5.52 7.95 -12.43
N GLU A 83 -4.45 8.73 -12.33
CA GLU A 83 -4.29 10.02 -13.02
C GLU A 83 -4.23 9.83 -14.54
N SER A 84 -3.48 8.83 -15.02
CA SER A 84 -3.47 8.46 -16.44
C SER A 84 -4.84 7.97 -16.90
N ALA A 85 -5.50 7.11 -16.12
CA ALA A 85 -6.83 6.60 -16.41
C ALA A 85 -7.89 7.71 -16.38
N LYS A 86 -7.80 8.66 -15.45
CA LYS A 86 -8.63 9.86 -15.37
C LYS A 86 -8.51 10.72 -16.62
N ASN A 87 -7.29 11.02 -17.05
CA ASN A 87 -7.06 11.82 -18.25
C ASN A 87 -7.62 11.11 -19.49
N TYR A 88 -7.42 9.81 -19.59
CA TYR A 88 -8.01 9.03 -20.67
C TYR A 88 -9.55 9.01 -20.60
N ALA A 89 -10.11 8.82 -19.42
CA ALA A 89 -11.55 8.79 -19.19
C ALA A 89 -12.24 10.15 -19.41
N LEU A 90 -11.53 11.26 -19.17
CA LEU A 90 -12.05 12.61 -19.41
C LEU A 90 -11.98 13.01 -20.89
N TYR A 91 -10.89 12.67 -21.58
CA TYR A 91 -10.61 13.20 -22.92
C TYR A 91 -10.82 12.19 -24.07
N ALA A 92 -10.88 10.89 -23.78
CA ALA A 92 -10.97 9.82 -24.78
C ALA A 92 -12.09 8.80 -24.53
N ASN A 93 -12.93 8.99 -23.51
CA ASN A 93 -14.07 8.11 -23.21
C ASN A 93 -15.26 8.36 -24.15
N GLN A 94 -15.08 7.99 -25.43
CA GLN A 94 -16.10 8.11 -26.47
C GLN A 94 -17.16 6.99 -26.41
N SER A 95 -16.90 5.89 -25.70
CA SER A 95 -17.75 4.69 -25.66
C SER A 95 -18.36 4.37 -24.29
N GLY A 96 -18.09 5.18 -23.24
CA GLY A 96 -18.54 4.92 -21.86
C GLY A 96 -17.74 3.85 -21.11
N PHE A 97 -16.71 3.26 -21.75
CA PHE A 97 -15.95 2.13 -21.21
C PHE A 97 -15.18 2.45 -19.91
N TYR A 98 -15.01 3.74 -19.58
CA TYR A 98 -14.29 4.19 -18.40
C TYR A 98 -15.19 4.83 -17.33
N ASP A 99 -16.51 4.64 -17.42
CA ASP A 99 -17.45 5.28 -16.49
C ASP A 99 -17.27 4.79 -15.05
N ASP A 100 -17.03 3.48 -14.83
CA ASP A 100 -16.71 2.93 -13.51
C ASP A 100 -15.45 3.56 -12.87
N VAL A 101 -14.49 3.96 -13.71
CA VAL A 101 -13.27 4.65 -13.27
C VAL A 101 -13.58 6.10 -12.88
N LEU A 102 -14.44 6.79 -13.63
CA LEU A 102 -14.90 8.14 -13.30
C LEU A 102 -15.71 8.15 -12.00
N ASP A 103 -16.58 7.16 -11.81
CA ASP A 103 -17.38 6.98 -10.60
C ASP A 103 -16.50 6.68 -9.38
N TYR A 104 -15.53 5.77 -9.52
CA TYR A 104 -14.55 5.50 -8.46
C TYR A 104 -13.74 6.75 -8.08
N LEU A 105 -13.45 7.61 -9.06
CA LEU A 105 -12.75 8.87 -8.85
C LEU A 105 -13.65 10.03 -8.40
N GLY A 106 -14.97 9.82 -8.31
CA GLY A 106 -15.95 10.84 -7.92
C GLY A 106 -16.10 11.97 -8.93
N ILE A 107 -15.79 11.74 -10.21
CA ILE A 107 -15.81 12.75 -11.26
C ILE A 107 -17.10 12.61 -12.07
N ARG A 108 -17.98 13.60 -11.98
CA ARG A 108 -19.16 13.71 -12.85
C ARG A 108 -18.83 14.57 -14.06
N LYS A 109 -19.07 14.06 -15.27
CA LYS A 109 -19.08 14.88 -16.48
C LYS A 109 -20.24 15.90 -16.37
N PRO A 110 -20.05 17.17 -16.76
CA PRO A 110 -21.12 18.16 -16.82
C PRO A 110 -22.18 17.79 -17.86
#